data_AF-A0A1I8BBL4-F1
#
_entry.id   AF-A0A1I8BBL4-F1
#
_cell.length_a   1.000
_cell.length_b   1.000
_cell.length_c   1.000
_cell.angle_alpha   90.00
_cell.angle_beta   90.00
_cell.angle_gamma   90.00
#
_symmetry.space_group_name_H-M   'P 1'
#
loop_
_entity.id
_entity.type
_entity.pdbx_description
1 polymer ?
#
loop_
_entity_poly.entity_id
_entity_poly.type
_entity_poly.pdbx_seq_one_letter_code
_entity_poly.pdbx_strand_id
1 'polypeptide(L)'
;MATTPKTHGYNDEEVYATTYGDAGKTNVLFVTMQCHYVKMIRLMIQTISQFTSNKVNIIGISMGSPIARKAIMGGNCVDTNDYLGQSLTDLINTFVGVAGANWGSFLCIIPIGSCNLINGMACGSKFLNDINSKQKYEGNFIYTIFSTGDDKVGYQACGRLASSIVGENQNFKHEGLNHDQVIFNTAAMQYNLITYGQPQDP
;
A
#
# COMPACT_ATOMS: atom_id res chain seq x y z
N MET A 1 -11.06 8.24 -7.95
CA MET A 1 -9.85 8.65 -7.20
C MET A 1 -9.15 9.86 -7.79
N ALA A 2 -8.85 9.89 -9.11
CA ALA A 2 -8.12 11.03 -9.72
C ALA A 2 -8.85 12.39 -9.70
N THR A 3 -10.17 12.43 -9.47
CA THR A 3 -10.95 13.68 -9.50
C THR A 3 -10.91 14.44 -8.17
N THR A 4 -10.82 13.74 -7.03
CA THR A 4 -10.88 14.36 -5.69
C THR A 4 -9.72 15.31 -5.41
N PRO A 5 -8.45 15.00 -5.75
CA PRO A 5 -7.35 15.95 -5.55
C PRO A 5 -7.52 17.23 -6.40
N LYS A 6 -7.95 17.10 -7.66
CA LYS A 6 -8.17 18.23 -8.57
C LYS A 6 -9.25 19.18 -8.07
N THR A 7 -10.33 18.65 -7.48
CA THR A 7 -11.39 19.48 -6.90
C THR A 7 -10.96 20.18 -5.62
N HIS A 8 -9.81 19.83 -5.03
CA HIS A 8 -9.24 20.46 -3.84
C HIS A 8 -7.92 21.19 -4.14
N GLY A 9 -7.75 21.66 -5.37
CA GLY A 9 -6.68 22.60 -5.73
C GLY A 9 -5.34 21.97 -6.14
N TYR A 10 -5.23 20.64 -6.19
CA TYR A 10 -4.04 20.00 -6.74
C TYR A 10 -4.03 20.13 -8.28
N ASN A 11 -2.87 20.44 -8.84
CA ASN A 11 -2.66 20.48 -10.28
C ASN A 11 -2.12 19.12 -10.81
N ASP A 12 -2.00 19.01 -12.14
CA ASP A 12 -1.54 17.78 -12.81
C ASP A 12 -0.07 17.41 -12.50
N GLU A 13 0.69 18.32 -11.91
CA GLU A 13 2.08 18.12 -11.48
C GLU A 13 2.19 17.65 -10.02
N GLU A 14 1.07 17.50 -9.31
CA GLU A 14 1.06 17.16 -7.88
C GLU A 14 0.42 15.78 -7.61
N VAL A 15 -0.23 15.20 -8.62
CA VAL A 15 -0.97 13.93 -8.50
C VAL A 15 -0.48 12.95 -9.54
N TYR A 16 0.22 11.94 -9.07
CA TYR A 16 0.74 10.87 -9.91
C TYR A 16 0.11 9.54 -9.51
N ALA A 17 -0.35 8.78 -10.49
CA ALA A 17 -0.86 7.43 -10.29
C ALA A 17 -0.15 6.49 -11.26
N THR A 18 0.13 5.28 -10.81
CA THR A 18 0.66 4.24 -11.68
C THR A 18 -0.11 2.94 -11.46
N THR A 19 -0.29 2.20 -12.54
CA THR A 19 -0.66 0.80 -12.49
C THR A 19 0.62 -0.03 -12.54
N TYR A 20 0.82 -0.91 -11.57
CA TYR A 20 1.79 -1.99 -11.66
C TYR A 20 1.08 -3.26 -12.16
N GLY A 21 1.76 -4.09 -12.96
CA GLY A 21 1.16 -5.26 -13.57
C GLY A 21 1.00 -5.15 -15.08
N ASP A 22 0.23 -6.07 -15.66
CA ASP A 22 0.12 -6.28 -17.10
C ASP A 22 -1.23 -5.79 -17.67
N ALA A 23 -1.84 -4.80 -17.01
CA ALA A 23 -3.15 -4.25 -17.34
C ALA A 23 -4.29 -5.28 -17.33
N GLY A 24 -4.20 -6.29 -16.46
CA GLY A 24 -5.26 -7.28 -16.24
C GLY A 24 -5.21 -8.49 -17.18
N LYS A 25 -4.10 -8.67 -17.92
CA LYS A 25 -3.88 -9.91 -18.70
C LYS A 25 -3.76 -11.11 -17.78
N THR A 26 -3.10 -10.94 -16.64
CA THR A 26 -3.05 -11.97 -15.60
C THR A 26 -4.31 -11.88 -14.74
N ASN A 27 -5.02 -13.00 -14.60
CA ASN A 27 -6.15 -13.09 -13.69
C ASN A 27 -5.67 -12.77 -12.26
N VAL A 28 -6.44 -11.96 -11.53
CA VAL A 28 -6.11 -11.48 -10.18
C VAL A 28 -5.71 -12.59 -9.20
N LEU A 29 -6.25 -13.80 -9.37
CA LEU A 29 -5.89 -14.98 -8.58
C LEU A 29 -4.45 -15.45 -8.76
N PHE A 30 -3.75 -14.98 -9.79
CA PHE A 30 -2.38 -15.32 -10.13
C PHE A 30 -1.43 -14.13 -10.10
N VAL A 31 -1.91 -12.92 -9.77
CA VAL A 31 -1.05 -11.75 -9.62
C VAL A 31 -0.31 -11.83 -8.28
N THR A 32 1.01 -11.78 -8.34
CA THR A 32 1.90 -11.84 -7.16
C THR A 32 2.66 -10.53 -6.98
N MET A 33 3.21 -10.29 -5.80
CA MET A 33 3.98 -9.09 -5.47
C MET A 33 5.42 -9.18 -6.01
N GLN A 34 5.54 -9.22 -7.33
CA GLN A 34 6.80 -9.47 -8.03
C GLN A 34 7.83 -8.35 -7.83
N CYS A 35 9.12 -8.71 -7.82
CA CYS A 35 10.21 -7.72 -7.75
C CYS A 35 10.12 -6.63 -8.84
N HIS A 36 9.67 -6.99 -10.04
CA HIS A 36 9.49 -6.02 -11.12
C HIS A 36 8.48 -4.91 -10.74
N TYR A 37 7.37 -5.25 -10.08
CA TYR A 37 6.38 -4.28 -9.62
C TYR A 37 6.96 -3.37 -8.54
N VAL A 38 7.71 -3.96 -7.60
CA VAL A 38 8.41 -3.20 -6.56
C VAL A 38 9.41 -2.21 -7.18
N LYS A 39 10.19 -2.62 -8.17
CA LYS A 39 11.13 -1.75 -8.89
C LYS A 39 10.43 -0.59 -9.60
N MET A 40 9.27 -0.84 -10.24
CA MET A 40 8.50 0.22 -10.89
C MET A 40 8.00 1.27 -9.89
N ILE A 41 7.41 0.84 -8.76
CA ILE A 41 6.96 1.77 -7.71
C ILE A 41 8.14 2.54 -7.11
N ARG A 42 9.26 1.86 -6.87
CA ARG A 42 10.46 2.48 -6.34
C ARG A 42 11.02 3.57 -7.26
N LEU A 43 11.11 3.28 -8.56
CA LEU A 43 11.56 4.25 -9.56
C LEU A 43 10.64 5.47 -9.59
N MET A 44 9.32 5.25 -9.58
CA MET A 44 8.34 6.34 -9.55
C MET A 44 8.52 7.26 -8.32
N ILE A 45 8.70 6.69 -7.12
CA ILE A 45 8.95 7.46 -5.90
C ILE A 45 10.19 8.35 -6.05
N GLN A 46 11.30 7.76 -6.51
CA GLN A 46 12.56 8.49 -6.69
C GLN A 46 12.43 9.58 -7.75
N THR A 47 11.81 9.27 -8.90
CA THR A 47 11.61 10.23 -9.99
C THR A 47 10.74 11.40 -9.56
N ILE A 48 9.61 11.16 -8.88
CA ILE A 48 8.72 12.25 -8.44
C ILE A 48 9.41 13.10 -7.39
N SER A 49 10.07 12.49 -6.41
CA SER A 49 10.78 13.23 -5.37
C SER A 49 11.89 14.11 -5.96
N GLN A 50 12.63 13.59 -6.95
CA GLN A 50 13.67 14.36 -7.66
C GLN A 50 13.07 15.47 -8.52
N PHE A 51 12.03 15.17 -9.29
CA PHE A 51 11.37 16.13 -10.19
C PHE A 51 10.77 17.31 -9.41
N THR A 52 10.09 17.02 -8.30
CA THR A 52 9.45 18.03 -7.45
C THR A 52 10.40 18.65 -6.44
N SER A 53 11.61 18.10 -6.26
CA SER A 53 12.53 18.45 -5.18
C SER A 53 11.88 18.42 -3.78
N ASN A 54 10.94 17.49 -3.57
CA ASN A 54 10.12 17.38 -2.37
C ASN A 54 10.02 15.93 -1.89
N LYS A 55 9.63 15.76 -0.62
CA LYS A 55 9.16 14.46 -0.12
C LYS A 55 7.82 14.10 -0.76
N VAL A 56 7.57 12.81 -0.93
CA VAL A 56 6.32 12.30 -1.51
C VAL A 56 5.36 11.81 -0.43
N ASN A 57 4.06 11.93 -0.73
CA ASN A 57 3.00 11.25 0.00
C ASN A 57 2.51 10.05 -0.82
N ILE A 58 2.28 8.91 -0.19
CA ILE A 58 1.92 7.65 -0.85
C ILE A 58 0.58 7.16 -0.34
N ILE A 59 -0.33 6.80 -1.25
CA ILE A 59 -1.54 6.05 -0.95
C ILE A 59 -1.40 4.65 -1.55
N GLY A 60 -1.19 3.65 -0.71
CA GLY A 60 -1.06 2.24 -1.10
C GLY A 60 -2.38 1.50 -0.91
N ILE A 61 -2.98 1.03 -2.00
CA ILE A 61 -4.32 0.41 -1.97
C ILE A 61 -4.22 -1.11 -2.13
N SER A 62 -4.96 -1.88 -1.33
CA SER A 62 -5.04 -3.33 -1.47
C SER A 62 -3.65 -4.00 -1.45
N MET A 63 -3.37 -4.89 -2.39
CA MET A 63 -2.02 -5.46 -2.63
C MET A 63 -0.94 -4.39 -2.92
N GLY A 64 -1.33 -3.19 -3.33
CA GLY A 64 -0.41 -2.07 -3.56
C GLY A 64 0.21 -1.54 -2.27
N SER A 65 -0.47 -1.69 -1.12
CA SER A 65 0.10 -1.31 0.18
C SER A 65 1.40 -2.09 0.48
N PRO A 66 1.40 -3.44 0.55
CA PRO A 66 2.64 -4.17 0.79
C PRO A 66 3.69 -3.99 -0.33
N ILE A 67 3.28 -3.84 -1.61
CA ILE A 67 4.22 -3.57 -2.71
C ILE A 67 4.94 -2.22 -2.51
N ALA A 68 4.19 -1.15 -2.21
CA ALA A 68 4.76 0.17 -1.94
C ALA A 68 5.65 0.15 -0.69
N ARG A 69 5.23 -0.54 0.37
CA ARG A 69 6.06 -0.77 1.56
C ARG A 69 7.40 -1.41 1.19
N LYS A 70 7.42 -2.47 0.37
CA LYS A 70 8.68 -3.08 -0.08
C LYS A 70 9.54 -2.13 -0.91
N ALA A 71 8.92 -1.32 -1.76
CA ALA A 71 9.62 -0.32 -2.59
C ALA A 71 10.33 0.73 -1.72
N ILE A 72 9.68 1.19 -0.65
CA ILE A 72 10.25 2.12 0.33
C ILE A 72 11.33 1.45 1.18
N MET A 73 11.08 0.23 1.68
CA MET A 73 12.01 -0.49 2.55
C MET A 73 13.36 -0.78 1.86
N GLY A 74 13.34 -1.10 0.57
CA GLY A 74 14.53 -1.51 -0.18
C GLY A 74 15.01 -2.91 0.20
N GLY A 75 16.32 -3.12 0.22
CA GLY A 75 16.94 -4.44 0.45
C GLY A 75 16.79 -5.36 -0.75
N ASN A 76 16.76 -6.68 -0.52
CA ASN A 76 16.63 -7.67 -1.59
C ASN A 76 15.17 -8.02 -1.86
N CYS A 77 14.79 -8.20 -3.12
CA CYS A 77 13.53 -8.82 -3.48
C CYS A 77 13.46 -10.27 -2.99
N VAL A 78 12.32 -10.69 -2.44
CA VAL A 78 12.20 -12.04 -1.83
C VAL A 78 12.10 -13.18 -2.86
N ASP A 79 11.72 -12.86 -4.09
CA ASP A 79 11.50 -13.80 -5.21
C ASP A 79 12.71 -13.90 -6.14
N THR A 80 13.35 -12.78 -6.48
CA THR A 80 14.51 -12.75 -7.40
C THR A 80 15.86 -12.53 -6.72
N ASN A 81 15.87 -12.09 -5.45
CA ASN A 81 17.05 -11.64 -4.72
C ASN A 81 17.77 -10.43 -5.33
N ASP A 82 17.14 -9.72 -6.26
CA ASP A 82 17.68 -8.46 -6.80
C ASP A 82 17.75 -7.40 -5.70
N TYR A 83 18.86 -6.66 -5.67
CA TYR A 83 19.04 -5.56 -4.73
C TYR A 83 18.32 -4.29 -5.19
N LEU A 84 17.38 -3.81 -4.38
CA LEU A 84 16.61 -2.58 -4.62
C LEU A 84 17.38 -1.32 -4.20
N GLY A 85 18.42 -1.46 -3.37
CA GLY A 85 19.11 -0.34 -2.73
C GLY A 85 18.70 -0.11 -1.28
N GLN A 86 19.18 0.99 -0.71
CA GLN A 86 18.85 1.41 0.64
C GLN A 86 17.37 1.85 0.76
N SER A 87 16.89 2.05 1.99
CA SER A 87 15.52 2.52 2.18
C SER A 87 15.32 3.94 1.63
N LEU A 88 14.11 4.24 1.15
CA LEU A 88 13.69 5.57 0.71
C LEU A 88 12.95 6.35 1.80
N THR A 89 13.00 5.92 3.07
CA THR A 89 12.27 6.56 4.18
C THR A 89 12.41 8.08 4.18
N ASP A 90 13.61 8.61 3.93
CA ASP A 90 13.85 10.05 3.95
C ASP A 90 13.10 10.82 2.85
N LEU A 91 12.73 10.14 1.75
CA LEU A 91 11.94 10.70 0.66
C LEU A 91 10.44 10.69 0.95
N ILE A 92 9.98 9.99 1.99
CA ILE A 92 8.54 9.84 2.26
C ILE A 92 8.12 10.72 3.42
N ASN A 93 7.07 11.51 3.20
CA ASN A 93 6.44 12.27 4.27
C ASN A 93 5.28 11.49 4.88
N THR A 94 4.25 11.17 4.10
CA THR A 94 3.07 10.44 4.59
C THR A 94 2.83 9.16 3.78
N PHE A 95 2.51 8.07 4.47
CA PHE A 95 2.03 6.82 3.88
C PHE A 95 0.61 6.52 4.38
N VAL A 96 -0.32 6.27 3.47
CA VAL A 96 -1.70 5.86 3.76
C VAL A 96 -1.95 4.49 3.14
N GLY A 97 -2.12 3.46 3.97
CA GLY A 97 -2.54 2.12 3.53
C GLY A 97 -4.06 2.00 3.51
N VAL A 98 -4.67 1.76 2.35
CA VAL A 98 -6.12 1.66 2.19
C VAL A 98 -6.50 0.22 1.84
N ALA A 99 -7.24 -0.43 2.73
CA ALA A 99 -7.59 -1.85 2.60
C ALA A 99 -6.37 -2.75 2.30
N GLY A 100 -5.22 -2.44 2.89
CA GLY A 100 -3.93 -3.03 2.51
C GLY A 100 -3.76 -4.48 2.94
N ALA A 101 -3.22 -5.36 2.09
CA ALA A 101 -2.91 -6.75 2.48
C ALA A 101 -1.58 -6.85 3.27
N ASN A 102 -1.40 -6.04 4.31
CA ASN A 102 -0.12 -5.86 5.00
C ASN A 102 0.30 -7.06 5.84
N TRP A 103 -0.66 -7.81 6.38
CA TRP A 103 -0.44 -9.08 7.10
C TRP A 103 -0.96 -10.31 6.36
N GLY A 104 -1.68 -10.10 5.26
CA GLY A 104 -2.25 -11.15 4.43
C GLY A 104 -3.69 -10.82 4.02
N SER A 105 -4.33 -11.74 3.32
CA SER A 105 -5.76 -11.70 3.00
C SER A 105 -6.47 -12.91 3.60
N PHE A 106 -7.68 -12.73 4.12
CA PHE A 106 -8.50 -13.84 4.62
C PHE A 106 -8.90 -14.84 3.52
N LEU A 107 -8.86 -14.43 2.25
CA LEU A 107 -9.10 -15.32 1.10
C LEU A 107 -7.92 -16.26 0.83
N CYS A 108 -6.73 -15.97 1.36
CA CYS A 108 -5.52 -16.78 1.16
C CYS A 108 -5.42 -17.98 2.10
N ILE A 109 -6.46 -18.82 2.09
CA ILE A 109 -6.52 -20.09 2.83
C ILE A 109 -5.59 -21.13 2.19
N ILE A 110 -5.54 -21.17 0.86
CA ILE A 110 -4.71 -22.10 0.08
C ILE A 110 -3.55 -21.34 -0.55
N PRO A 111 -2.29 -21.78 -0.37
CA PRO A 111 -1.10 -21.03 -0.78
C PRO A 111 -0.76 -21.18 -2.27
N ILE A 112 -1.68 -20.83 -3.15
CA ILE A 112 -1.52 -20.89 -4.62
C ILE A 112 -1.66 -19.52 -5.27
N GLY A 113 -0.99 -19.30 -6.41
CA GLY A 113 -1.11 -18.06 -7.18
C GLY A 113 -0.76 -16.81 -6.35
N SER A 114 -1.70 -15.86 -6.29
CA SER A 114 -1.60 -14.62 -5.50
C SER A 114 -1.45 -14.85 -3.99
N CYS A 115 -1.71 -16.07 -3.53
CA CYS A 115 -1.57 -16.49 -2.13
C CYS A 115 -0.32 -17.34 -1.88
N ASN A 116 0.64 -17.46 -2.80
CA ASN A 116 1.83 -18.27 -2.55
C ASN A 116 2.68 -17.78 -1.35
N LEU A 117 3.51 -18.68 -0.78
CA LEU A 117 4.33 -18.40 0.41
C LEU A 117 5.63 -17.63 0.14
N ILE A 118 5.93 -17.27 -1.11
CA ILE A 118 7.12 -16.48 -1.46
C ILE A 118 6.73 -15.00 -1.56
N ASN A 119 5.98 -14.64 -2.61
CA ASN A 119 5.60 -13.27 -2.94
C ASN A 119 4.07 -13.10 -3.05
N GLY A 120 3.31 -13.95 -2.36
CA GLY A 120 1.85 -13.85 -2.26
C GLY A 120 1.36 -13.29 -0.91
N MET A 121 0.04 -13.20 -0.78
CA MET A 121 -0.67 -12.63 0.37
C MET A 121 -1.07 -13.68 1.42
N ALA A 122 -0.57 -14.92 1.35
CA ALA A 122 -0.78 -15.87 2.42
C ALA A 122 -0.06 -15.43 3.70
N CYS A 123 -0.68 -15.76 4.83
CA CYS A 123 -0.09 -15.57 6.14
C CYS A 123 1.33 -16.13 6.21
N GLY A 124 2.28 -15.30 6.62
CA GLY A 124 3.67 -15.72 6.77
C GLY A 124 4.44 -15.93 5.46
N SER A 125 3.95 -15.43 4.33
CA SER A 125 4.75 -15.42 3.09
C SER A 125 6.07 -14.65 3.31
N LYS A 126 7.12 -15.01 2.57
CA LYS A 126 8.43 -14.35 2.69
C LYS A 126 8.33 -12.85 2.49
N PHE A 127 7.50 -12.41 1.54
CA PHE A 127 7.26 -10.99 1.26
C PHE A 127 6.65 -10.27 2.46
N LEU A 128 5.58 -10.82 3.04
CA LEU A 128 4.90 -10.18 4.17
C LEU A 128 5.77 -10.21 5.44
N ASN A 129 6.53 -11.28 5.67
CA ASN A 129 7.49 -11.33 6.78
C ASN A 129 8.60 -10.30 6.62
N ASP A 130 9.10 -10.11 5.40
CA ASP A 130 10.17 -9.16 5.11
C ASP A 130 9.72 -7.72 5.38
N ILE A 131 8.60 -7.26 4.79
CA ILE A 131 8.10 -5.90 5.02
C ILE A 131 7.71 -5.64 6.48
N ASN A 132 7.33 -6.68 7.24
CA ASN A 132 6.98 -6.55 8.65
C ASN A 132 8.18 -6.77 9.61
N SER A 133 9.39 -7.02 9.09
CA SER A 133 10.60 -7.19 9.89
C SER A 133 11.18 -5.89 10.45
N LYS A 134 10.77 -4.75 9.87
CA LYS A 134 11.15 -3.40 10.30
C LYS A 134 9.89 -2.57 10.48
N GLN A 135 9.99 -1.53 11.29
CA GLN A 135 8.87 -0.62 11.58
C GLN A 135 9.28 0.80 11.21
N LYS A 136 8.28 1.64 10.89
CA LYS A 136 8.41 3.08 10.67
C LYS A 136 9.36 3.48 9.54
N TYR A 137 9.59 2.61 8.56
CA TYR A 137 10.35 2.99 7.37
C TYR A 137 9.46 3.62 6.30
N GLU A 138 8.13 3.53 6.45
CA GLU A 138 7.15 3.99 5.47
C GLU A 138 7.08 5.50 5.33
N GLY A 139 7.57 6.27 6.32
CA GLY A 139 7.61 7.73 6.29
C GLY A 139 7.50 8.37 7.68
N ASN A 140 7.35 9.70 7.70
CA ASN A 140 7.14 10.45 8.95
C ASN A 140 5.76 10.16 9.57
N PHE A 141 4.74 10.00 8.74
CA PHE A 141 3.36 9.75 9.13
C PHE A 141 2.82 8.51 8.41
N ILE A 142 2.20 7.61 9.16
CA ILE A 142 1.70 6.32 8.68
C ILE A 142 0.26 6.18 9.15
N TYR A 143 -0.66 6.06 8.20
CA TYR A 143 -2.08 5.88 8.45
C TYR A 143 -2.59 4.62 7.77
N THR A 144 -3.60 3.97 8.35
CA THR A 144 -4.31 2.88 7.69
C THR A 144 -5.82 3.09 7.73
N ILE A 145 -6.50 2.70 6.65
CA ILE A 145 -7.96 2.75 6.49
C ILE A 145 -8.43 1.34 6.15
N PHE A 146 -9.39 0.81 6.89
CA PHE A 146 -9.94 -0.54 6.68
C PHE A 146 -11.38 -0.65 7.14
N SER A 147 -12.06 -1.74 6.78
CA SER A 147 -13.45 -1.98 7.14
C SER A 147 -13.67 -3.39 7.68
N THR A 148 -14.65 -3.53 8.57
CA THR A 148 -15.14 -4.85 9.04
C THR A 148 -15.81 -5.66 7.92
N GLY A 149 -16.31 -4.99 6.88
CA GLY A 149 -16.99 -5.59 5.74
C GLY A 149 -16.10 -5.88 4.53
N ASP A 150 -14.78 -5.71 4.62
CA ASP A 150 -13.87 -5.95 3.48
C ASP A 150 -13.93 -7.42 3.04
N ASP A 151 -14.38 -7.64 1.80
CA ASP A 151 -14.67 -8.95 1.22
C ASP A 151 -13.51 -9.52 0.40
N LYS A 152 -12.35 -8.83 0.34
CA LYS A 152 -11.16 -9.30 -0.41
C LYS A 152 -9.93 -9.46 0.48
N VAL A 153 -9.53 -8.42 1.21
CA VAL A 153 -8.40 -8.49 2.16
C VAL A 153 -8.89 -8.92 3.54
N GLY A 154 -10.09 -8.50 3.92
CA GLY A 154 -10.67 -8.82 5.21
C GLY A 154 -10.28 -7.84 6.30
N TYR A 155 -11.13 -7.72 7.31
CA TYR A 155 -10.82 -6.98 8.53
C TYR A 155 -9.67 -7.61 9.31
N GLN A 156 -9.71 -8.95 9.41
CA GLN A 156 -8.69 -9.74 10.07
C GLN A 156 -8.12 -10.81 9.14
N ALA A 157 -6.81 -10.98 9.21
CA ALA A 157 -6.07 -12.08 8.62
C ALA A 157 -4.95 -12.47 9.59
N CYS A 158 -4.62 -13.76 9.67
CA CYS A 158 -3.49 -14.22 10.48
C CYS A 158 -3.58 -13.82 11.98
N GLY A 159 -4.80 -13.82 12.53
CA GLY A 159 -5.09 -13.49 13.93
C GLY A 159 -4.89 -12.01 14.31
N ARG A 160 -4.86 -11.09 13.32
CA ARG A 160 -4.62 -9.66 13.52
C ARG A 160 -5.36 -8.83 12.46
N LEU A 161 -5.35 -7.50 12.62
CA LEU A 161 -5.89 -6.59 11.62
C LEU A 161 -5.07 -6.69 10.32
N ALA A 162 -5.70 -7.14 9.23
CA ALA A 162 -5.02 -7.45 7.97
C ALA A 162 -4.27 -6.23 7.40
N SER A 163 -4.90 -5.06 7.53
CA SER A 163 -4.42 -3.78 7.00
C SER A 163 -3.49 -2.99 7.91
N SER A 164 -3.37 -3.37 9.18
CA SER A 164 -2.55 -2.61 10.14
C SER A 164 -1.07 -2.59 9.77
N ILE A 165 -0.39 -1.50 10.10
CA ILE A 165 1.08 -1.38 10.04
C ILE A 165 1.60 -1.11 11.45
N VAL A 166 2.59 -1.87 11.90
CA VAL A 166 3.13 -1.69 13.25
C VAL A 166 3.88 -0.36 13.32
N GLY A 167 3.50 0.48 14.29
CA GLY A 167 4.03 1.82 14.44
C GLY A 167 3.28 2.89 13.64
N GLU A 168 2.11 2.55 13.06
CA GLU A 168 1.20 3.54 12.47
C GLU A 168 0.80 4.62 13.48
N ASN A 169 0.69 5.86 13.00
CA ASN A 169 0.28 7.00 13.80
C ASN A 169 -1.20 6.90 14.18
N GLN A 170 -2.04 6.45 13.24
CA GLN A 170 -3.47 6.25 13.47
C GLN A 170 -4.07 5.25 12.47
N ASN A 171 -5.10 4.53 12.89
CA ASN A 171 -5.97 3.77 12.00
C ASN A 171 -7.40 4.28 11.99
N PHE A 172 -8.07 4.08 10.87
CA PHE A 172 -9.45 4.49 10.60
C PHE A 172 -10.27 3.26 10.23
N LYS A 173 -11.02 2.75 11.19
CA LYS A 173 -11.94 1.63 11.01
C LYS A 173 -13.30 2.12 10.53
N HIS A 174 -13.79 1.55 9.45
CA HIS A 174 -15.18 1.65 8.99
C HIS A 174 -15.93 0.34 9.26
N GLU A 175 -17.26 0.42 9.26
CA GLU A 175 -18.14 -0.73 9.42
C GLU A 175 -18.88 -1.02 8.11
N GLY A 176 -18.91 -2.29 7.69
CA GLY A 176 -19.77 -2.76 6.60
C GLY A 176 -19.40 -2.33 5.17
N LEU A 177 -18.34 -1.54 4.96
CA LEU A 177 -17.84 -1.24 3.62
C LEU A 177 -17.13 -2.47 3.03
N ASN A 178 -17.51 -2.89 1.83
CA ASN A 178 -16.75 -3.89 1.06
C ASN A 178 -15.42 -3.31 0.55
N HIS A 179 -14.56 -4.14 -0.04
CA HIS A 179 -13.20 -3.74 -0.40
C HIS A 179 -13.17 -2.49 -1.30
N ASP A 180 -14.01 -2.47 -2.33
CA ASP A 180 -14.06 -1.37 -3.29
C ASP A 180 -14.68 -0.12 -2.66
N GLN A 181 -15.64 -0.27 -1.75
CA GLN A 181 -16.22 0.83 -0.99
C GLN A 181 -15.22 1.47 -0.02
N VAL A 182 -14.36 0.70 0.66
CA VAL A 182 -13.27 1.28 1.47
C VAL A 182 -12.40 2.17 0.58
N ILE A 183 -12.08 1.70 -0.61
CA ILE A 183 -11.21 2.40 -1.56
C ILE A 183 -11.85 3.69 -2.09
N PHE A 184 -13.12 3.65 -2.51
CA PHE A 184 -13.77 4.79 -3.17
C PHE A 184 -14.48 5.74 -2.20
N ASN A 185 -15.16 5.22 -1.18
CA ASN A 185 -15.96 6.05 -0.27
C ASN A 185 -15.07 6.82 0.72
N THR A 186 -13.82 6.39 0.93
CA THR A 186 -12.88 7.10 1.81
C THR A 186 -11.91 8.01 1.06
N ALA A 187 -12.11 8.25 -0.24
CA ALA A 187 -11.19 9.06 -1.06
C ALA A 187 -10.94 10.47 -0.49
N ALA A 188 -11.98 11.11 0.07
CA ALA A 188 -11.83 12.41 0.75
C ALA A 188 -10.96 12.30 2.02
N MET A 189 -11.13 11.25 2.81
CA MET A 189 -10.29 11.00 3.99
C MET A 189 -8.84 10.72 3.59
N GLN A 190 -8.62 9.90 2.55
CA GLN A 190 -7.28 9.63 2.03
C GLN A 190 -6.54 10.92 1.65
N TYR A 191 -7.25 11.84 0.98
CA TYR A 191 -6.76 13.17 0.67
C TYR A 191 -6.45 13.99 1.93
N ASN A 192 -7.40 14.09 2.86
CA ASN A 192 -7.23 14.86 4.09
C ASN A 192 -6.02 14.39 4.92
N LEU A 193 -5.73 13.09 4.94
CA LEU A 193 -4.57 12.54 5.64
C LEU A 193 -3.24 12.94 5.01
N ILE A 194 -3.15 12.99 3.68
CA ILE A 194 -1.92 13.40 3.00
C ILE A 194 -1.70 14.93 2.99
N THR A 195 -2.78 15.71 3.12
CA THR A 195 -2.70 17.19 3.10
C THR A 195 -2.61 17.78 4.51
N TYR A 196 -3.40 17.29 5.47
CA TYR A 196 -3.55 17.89 6.80
C TYR A 196 -3.11 16.99 7.96
N GLY A 197 -2.75 15.73 7.67
CA GLY A 197 -2.35 14.77 8.71
C GLY A 197 -3.49 14.27 9.60
N GLN A 198 -4.75 14.58 9.26
CA GLN A 198 -5.93 14.18 10.02
C GLN A 198 -7.19 14.25 9.13
N PRO A 199 -8.24 13.45 9.41
CA PRO A 199 -9.53 13.64 8.76
C PRO A 199 -10.03 15.07 9.02
N GLN A 200 -10.66 15.66 8.01
CA GLN A 200 -11.48 16.86 8.16
C GLN A 200 -12.93 16.44 8.11
N ASP A 201 -13.77 17.00 8.99
CA ASP A 201 -15.21 16.90 8.84
C ASP A 201 -15.65 17.70 7.60
N PRO A 202 -16.73 17.28 6.91
CA PRO A 202 -17.27 18.02 5.76
C PRO A 202 -17.69 19.45 6.11
#